data_AF-A0A431W674-F1
#
_entry.id   AF-A0A431W674-F1
#
_cell.length_a   1.000
_cell.length_b   1.000
_cell.length_c   1.000
_cell.angle_alpha   90.00
_cell.angle_beta   90.00
_cell.angle_gamma   90.00
#
_symmetry.space_group_name_H-M   'P 1'
#
loop_
_entity.id
_entity.type
_entity.pdbx_description
1 polymer ?
#
loop_
_entity_poly.entity_id
_entity_poly.type
_entity_poly.pdbx_seq_one_letter_code
_entity_poly.pdbx_strand_id
1 'polypeptide(L)'
;MTAQAQGTVARAQAPAASTLRLYGQFAEVRTPVTAQGETLRYAWPETAWEGLVPGSLDLEDLPYTRAVHALNDPWLGRYEGERVTLYEEGRASNVTLIRARDGLIQDRRGQFRQVPLSQLGVPDQPPLRGEGVTTSTFDLSAPGSGTLAYLTRSLGWEPRYTLALDEGEPQLSALADLHNRSDLSYEVGDTELLAGRVELIPGAAYPQAGTATMTAETSAARAYDIVGLEGLNGIYRYGLSGPFELPAQSTVTLPFMQPELKDFEDYAGLNTSFSGQSSEGVLSRFYRFTLDQPLPGGTLTVREQGRLAGQTRLNEIAAGQPTEFSLGRDPDVTYIRTAKKGEVVPEGKQKRVSYSVSYTLKNARSEPVRAEITEEMYQAGRVSGDAEAEGQRLRLTAEIPAGGEVTRTFTVSVLQ
;
A
#
# COMPACT_ATOMS: atom_id res chain seq x y z
N MET A 1 -9.86 -62.79 2.29
CA MET A 1 -9.44 -61.79 3.28
C MET A 1 -8.60 -60.77 2.54
N THR A 2 -9.18 -59.64 2.18
CA THR A 2 -8.50 -58.57 1.42
C THR A 2 -8.77 -57.30 2.20
N ALA A 3 -7.77 -56.85 2.96
CA ALA A 3 -7.85 -55.61 3.73
C ALA A 3 -7.55 -54.44 2.79
N GLN A 4 -8.56 -53.59 2.55
CA GLN A 4 -8.39 -52.31 1.86
C GLN A 4 -7.62 -51.36 2.78
N ALA A 5 -6.52 -50.81 2.27
CA ALA A 5 -5.75 -49.76 2.91
C ALA A 5 -6.60 -48.48 2.95
N GLN A 6 -6.99 -48.07 4.16
CA GLN A 6 -7.58 -46.76 4.40
C GLN A 6 -6.46 -45.72 4.28
N GLY A 7 -6.57 -44.81 3.29
CA GLY A 7 -5.69 -43.66 3.17
C GLY A 7 -5.87 -42.74 4.37
N THR A 8 -4.82 -42.60 5.18
CA THR A 8 -4.80 -41.67 6.31
C THR A 8 -4.78 -40.24 5.76
N VAL A 9 -5.89 -39.52 5.90
CA VAL A 9 -5.91 -38.07 5.74
C VAL A 9 -5.15 -37.51 6.94
N ALA A 10 -3.95 -36.99 6.71
CA ALA A 10 -3.19 -36.31 7.75
C ALA A 10 -4.02 -35.11 8.24
N ARG A 11 -4.41 -35.17 9.51
CA ARG A 11 -4.97 -34.03 10.25
C ARG A 11 -3.83 -33.02 10.39
N ALA A 12 -4.03 -31.78 9.94
CA ALA A 12 -3.04 -30.72 10.02
C ALA A 12 -2.42 -30.68 11.43
N GLN A 13 -1.12 -30.99 11.53
CA GLN A 13 -0.33 -30.61 12.68
C GLN A 13 -0.41 -29.08 12.80
N ALA A 14 -0.48 -28.56 14.04
CA ALA A 14 -0.48 -27.12 14.29
C ALA A 14 0.62 -26.47 13.42
N PRO A 15 0.31 -25.41 12.66
CA PRO A 15 1.27 -24.84 11.73
C PRO A 15 2.50 -24.39 12.51
N ALA A 16 3.67 -24.87 12.10
CA ALA A 16 4.92 -24.31 12.57
C ALA A 16 4.96 -22.82 12.23
N ALA A 17 5.50 -22.01 13.12
CA ALA A 17 5.55 -20.57 12.96
C ALA A 17 6.26 -20.20 11.64
N SER A 18 5.59 -19.39 10.83
CA SER A 18 6.07 -18.97 9.52
C SER A 18 7.08 -17.83 9.65
N THR A 19 7.99 -17.73 8.68
CA THR A 19 8.78 -16.52 8.47
C THR A 19 8.09 -15.66 7.42
N LEU A 20 7.86 -14.38 7.73
CA LEU A 20 7.27 -13.41 6.82
C LEU A 20 8.29 -12.34 6.41
N ARG A 21 8.38 -12.06 5.10
CA ARG A 21 9.06 -10.86 4.60
C ARG A 21 8.01 -10.00 3.90
N LEU A 22 7.62 -8.93 4.56
CA LEU A 22 6.56 -8.04 4.10
C LEU A 22 7.19 -6.93 3.26
N TYR A 23 6.70 -6.74 2.04
CA TYR A 23 6.99 -5.60 1.18
C TYR A 23 5.77 -4.69 1.12
N GLY A 24 5.91 -3.54 0.46
CA GLY A 24 4.82 -2.56 0.34
C GLY A 24 3.54 -3.10 -0.31
N GLN A 25 3.64 -4.06 -1.24
CA GLN A 25 2.50 -4.54 -2.05
C GLN A 25 2.38 -6.06 -2.14
N PHE A 26 3.30 -6.79 -1.51
CA PHE A 26 3.31 -8.25 -1.48
C PHE A 26 4.14 -8.75 -0.30
N ALA A 27 4.16 -10.05 -0.06
CA ALA A 27 5.04 -10.69 0.90
C ALA A 27 5.64 -11.97 0.34
N GLU A 28 6.79 -12.37 0.90
CA GLU A 28 7.26 -13.76 0.87
C GLU A 28 6.81 -14.45 2.15
N VAL A 29 6.16 -15.60 2.00
CA VAL A 29 5.76 -16.47 3.10
C VAL A 29 6.57 -17.74 3.03
N ARG A 30 7.15 -18.14 4.17
CA ARG A 30 7.92 -19.36 4.33
C ARG A 30 7.38 -20.13 5.52
N THR A 31 6.71 -21.25 5.26
CA THR A 31 6.07 -22.06 6.31
C THR A 31 6.74 -23.43 6.39
N PRO A 32 7.25 -23.84 7.56
CA PRO A 32 7.80 -25.17 7.72
C PRO A 32 6.72 -26.24 7.54
N VAL A 33 7.03 -27.28 6.78
CA VAL A 33 6.12 -28.41 6.50
C VAL A 33 6.83 -29.75 6.71
N THR A 34 6.06 -30.77 7.09
CA THR A 34 6.56 -32.14 7.24
C THR A 34 5.59 -33.10 6.56
N ALA A 35 6.14 -34.03 5.78
CA ALA A 35 5.41 -35.09 5.12
C ALA A 35 5.85 -36.46 5.67
N GLN A 36 4.89 -37.26 6.11
CA GLN A 36 5.13 -38.60 6.63
C GLN A 36 5.19 -39.67 5.52
N GLY A 37 4.77 -39.33 4.29
CA GLY A 37 4.80 -40.21 3.12
C GLY A 37 5.24 -39.46 1.87
N GLU A 38 5.08 -40.11 0.72
CA GLU A 38 5.48 -39.59 -0.59
C GLU A 38 4.48 -38.58 -1.19
N THR A 39 3.53 -38.09 -0.39
CA THR A 39 2.56 -37.09 -0.84
C THR A 39 2.36 -36.03 0.22
N LEU A 40 2.55 -34.77 -0.15
CA LEU A 40 2.18 -33.61 0.65
C LEU A 40 0.97 -32.91 0.02
N ARG A 41 -0.03 -32.58 0.83
CA ARG A 41 -1.20 -31.82 0.39
C ARG A 41 -1.32 -30.55 1.20
N TYR A 42 -1.54 -29.43 0.52
CA TYR A 42 -1.80 -28.13 1.14
C TYR A 42 -3.07 -27.53 0.54
N ALA A 43 -4.03 -27.20 1.41
CA ALA A 43 -5.31 -26.64 1.04
C ALA A 43 -5.27 -25.11 1.19
N TRP A 44 -5.64 -24.40 0.13
CA TRP A 44 -5.67 -22.94 0.09
C TRP A 44 -7.11 -22.44 0.23
N PRO A 45 -7.38 -21.51 1.15
CA PRO A 45 -8.55 -20.66 1.06
C PRO A 45 -8.54 -19.86 -0.26
N GLU A 46 -9.73 -19.53 -0.76
CA GLU A 46 -9.93 -18.85 -2.04
C GLU A 46 -9.08 -17.57 -2.17
N THR A 47 -9.21 -16.64 -1.22
CA THR A 47 -8.47 -15.36 -1.25
C THR A 47 -6.96 -15.51 -1.05
N ALA A 48 -6.49 -16.60 -0.42
CA ALA A 48 -5.08 -16.92 -0.31
C ALA A 48 -4.52 -17.46 -1.64
N TRP A 49 -5.29 -18.29 -2.33
CA TRP A 49 -4.95 -18.78 -3.67
C TRP A 49 -4.95 -17.66 -4.71
N GLU A 50 -5.97 -16.79 -4.71
CA GLU A 50 -6.06 -15.65 -5.61
C GLU A 50 -4.92 -14.63 -5.41
N GLY A 51 -4.47 -14.48 -4.16
CA GLY A 51 -3.35 -13.61 -3.81
C GLY A 51 -2.00 -14.14 -4.25
N LEU A 52 -1.87 -15.45 -4.48
CA LEU A 52 -0.60 -16.09 -4.81
C LEU A 52 -0.03 -15.55 -6.12
N VAL A 53 1.24 -15.17 -6.11
CA VAL A 53 1.92 -14.73 -7.34
C VAL A 53 2.18 -15.97 -8.21
N PRO A 54 1.68 -16.01 -9.46
CA PRO A 54 1.85 -17.17 -10.31
C PRO A 54 3.32 -17.57 -10.48
N GLY A 55 3.61 -18.88 -10.33
CA GLY A 55 4.96 -19.43 -10.47
C GLY A 55 5.89 -19.19 -9.27
N SER A 56 5.41 -18.61 -8.18
CA SER A 56 6.23 -18.40 -6.96
C SER A 56 6.14 -19.52 -5.93
N LEU A 57 5.14 -20.40 -6.03
CA LEU A 57 4.94 -21.49 -5.08
C LEU A 57 5.97 -22.59 -5.29
N ASP A 58 6.74 -22.87 -4.25
CA ASP A 58 7.75 -23.93 -4.26
C ASP A 58 7.84 -24.65 -2.91
N LEU A 59 8.52 -25.80 -2.93
CA LEU A 59 8.80 -26.62 -1.77
C LEU A 59 10.32 -26.78 -1.62
N GLU A 60 10.89 -25.98 -0.74
CA GLU A 60 12.33 -25.96 -0.46
C GLU A 60 12.73 -27.08 0.50
N ASP A 61 13.94 -27.61 0.33
CA ASP A 61 14.54 -28.69 1.14
C ASP A 61 13.73 -30.00 1.22
N LEU A 62 12.67 -30.14 0.42
CA LEU A 62 11.86 -31.34 0.32
C LEU A 62 11.56 -31.65 -1.16
N PRO A 63 12.41 -32.44 -1.84
CA PRO A 63 12.35 -32.62 -3.29
C PRO A 63 11.09 -33.39 -3.72
N TYR A 64 10.47 -32.89 -4.79
CA TYR A 64 9.27 -33.48 -5.39
C TYR A 64 9.48 -33.75 -6.89
N THR A 65 8.75 -34.72 -7.41
CA THR A 65 8.76 -35.11 -8.83
C THR A 65 7.62 -34.47 -9.61
N ARG A 66 6.55 -34.09 -8.92
CA ARG A 66 5.35 -33.48 -9.51
C ARG A 66 4.64 -32.60 -8.51
N ALA A 67 4.19 -31.43 -8.97
CA ALA A 67 3.24 -30.57 -8.26
C ALA A 67 1.98 -30.41 -9.09
N VAL A 68 0.81 -30.56 -8.47
CA VAL A 68 -0.50 -30.36 -9.08
C VAL A 68 -1.29 -29.40 -8.23
N HIS A 69 -1.77 -28.32 -8.83
CA HIS A 69 -2.69 -27.38 -8.21
C HIS A 69 -4.04 -27.56 -8.87
N ALA A 70 -4.99 -28.10 -8.12
CA ALA A 70 -6.33 -28.36 -8.63
C ALA A 70 -7.33 -27.67 -7.71
N LEU A 71 -8.31 -27.00 -8.32
CA LEU A 71 -9.53 -26.67 -7.62
C LEU A 71 -10.16 -28.01 -7.21
N ASN A 72 -10.24 -28.30 -5.92
CA ASN A 72 -10.94 -29.50 -5.49
C ASN A 72 -12.40 -29.36 -5.87
N ASP A 73 -13.03 -30.50 -6.14
CA ASP A 73 -14.46 -30.53 -6.39
C ASP A 73 -15.20 -29.83 -5.24
N PRO A 74 -16.21 -29.00 -5.56
CA PRO A 74 -17.07 -28.35 -4.56
C PRO A 74 -17.48 -29.40 -3.51
N TRP A 75 -17.68 -29.02 -2.24
CA TRP A 75 -18.01 -29.99 -1.18
C TRP A 75 -19.24 -30.84 -1.56
N LEU A 76 -20.11 -30.33 -2.43
CA LEU A 76 -21.20 -31.07 -3.07
C LEU A 76 -20.78 -32.29 -3.89
N GLY A 77 -19.55 -32.33 -4.41
CA GLY A 77 -18.96 -33.42 -5.17
C GLY A 77 -18.98 -34.77 -4.44
N ARG A 78 -18.91 -34.76 -3.09
CA ARG A 78 -19.03 -35.97 -2.27
C ARG A 78 -20.42 -36.61 -2.31
N TYR A 79 -21.42 -35.89 -2.81
CA TYR A 79 -22.78 -36.39 -3.00
C TYR A 79 -23.08 -36.69 -4.47
N GLU A 80 -22.11 -36.63 -5.38
CA GLU A 80 -22.32 -37.14 -6.74
C GLU A 80 -22.60 -38.65 -6.69
N GLY A 81 -23.70 -39.07 -7.31
CA GLY A 81 -24.27 -40.42 -7.22
C GLY A 81 -25.20 -40.63 -6.01
N GLU A 82 -25.25 -39.70 -5.06
CA GLU A 82 -26.05 -39.81 -3.83
C GLU A 82 -27.42 -39.13 -3.96
N ARG A 83 -28.33 -39.51 -3.06
CA ARG A 83 -29.63 -38.86 -2.94
C ARG A 83 -29.53 -37.57 -2.14
N VAL A 84 -29.95 -36.48 -2.76
CA VAL A 84 -30.03 -35.14 -2.15
C VAL A 84 -31.47 -34.64 -2.15
N THR A 85 -31.76 -33.64 -1.32
CA THR A 85 -33.06 -32.98 -1.26
C THR A 85 -33.07 -31.81 -2.24
N LEU A 86 -34.10 -31.69 -3.06
CA LEU A 86 -34.35 -30.55 -3.92
C LEU A 86 -35.54 -29.75 -3.37
N TYR A 87 -35.33 -28.45 -3.15
CA TYR A 87 -36.35 -27.49 -2.76
C TYR A 87 -36.80 -26.67 -3.96
N GLU A 88 -38.00 -26.93 -4.44
CA GLU A 88 -38.64 -26.18 -5.53
C GLU A 88 -40.06 -25.81 -5.14
N GLU A 89 -40.41 -24.53 -5.34
CA GLU A 89 -41.78 -24.02 -5.08
C GLU A 89 -42.31 -24.36 -3.68
N GLY A 90 -41.42 -24.36 -2.67
CA GLY A 90 -41.75 -24.70 -1.28
C GLY A 90 -41.98 -26.19 -1.02
N ARG A 91 -41.63 -27.08 -1.97
CA ARG A 91 -41.73 -28.54 -1.83
C ARG A 91 -40.35 -29.17 -1.81
N ALA A 92 -40.15 -30.12 -0.91
CA ALA A 92 -38.95 -30.94 -0.84
C ALA A 92 -39.15 -32.25 -1.61
N SER A 93 -38.19 -32.62 -2.47
CA SER A 93 -38.19 -33.88 -3.19
C SER A 93 -36.81 -34.53 -3.22
N ASN A 94 -36.74 -35.86 -3.24
CA ASN A 94 -35.46 -36.57 -3.32
C ASN A 94 -35.08 -36.79 -4.78
N VAL A 95 -33.86 -36.35 -5.13
CA VAL A 95 -33.25 -36.49 -6.46
C VAL A 95 -31.85 -37.06 -6.29
N THR A 96 -31.28 -37.65 -7.36
CA THR A 96 -29.88 -38.06 -7.35
C THR A 96 -29.04 -36.92 -7.89
N LEU A 97 -28.02 -36.46 -7.15
CA LEU A 97 -27.06 -35.50 -7.69
C LEU A 97 -26.12 -36.25 -8.63
N ILE A 98 -26.08 -35.86 -9.90
CA ILE A 98 -25.23 -36.52 -10.90
C ILE A 98 -23.92 -35.76 -11.05
N ARG A 99 -23.97 -34.42 -10.92
CA ARG A 99 -22.80 -33.57 -11.04
C ARG A 99 -22.95 -32.29 -10.25
N ALA A 100 -22.05 -32.08 -9.30
CA ALA A 100 -22.07 -30.98 -8.34
C ALA A 100 -21.70 -29.63 -8.98
N ARG A 101 -20.69 -29.59 -9.86
CA ARG A 101 -20.16 -28.34 -10.42
C ARG A 101 -21.19 -27.48 -11.18
N ASP A 102 -22.26 -28.07 -11.68
CA ASP A 102 -23.31 -27.38 -12.46
C ASP A 102 -24.73 -27.78 -12.03
N GLY A 103 -24.88 -28.44 -10.88
CA GLY A 103 -26.17 -28.82 -10.31
C GLY A 103 -26.97 -29.78 -11.19
N LEU A 104 -26.32 -30.67 -11.95
CA LEU A 104 -27.01 -31.68 -12.74
C LEU A 104 -27.58 -32.75 -11.82
N ILE A 105 -28.89 -32.92 -11.82
CA ILE A 105 -29.60 -33.95 -11.07
C ILE A 105 -30.26 -34.96 -12.00
N GLN A 106 -30.60 -36.13 -11.46
CA GLN A 106 -31.55 -37.06 -12.03
C GLN A 106 -32.80 -37.10 -11.14
N ASP A 107 -33.96 -36.79 -11.70
CA ASP A 107 -35.22 -36.81 -10.98
C ASP A 107 -35.79 -38.23 -10.81
N ARG A 108 -36.93 -38.34 -10.10
CA ARG A 108 -37.60 -39.64 -9.89
C ARG A 108 -38.13 -40.30 -11.17
N ARG A 109 -38.26 -39.55 -12.26
CA ARG A 109 -38.67 -40.04 -13.58
C ARG A 109 -37.45 -40.44 -14.43
N GLY A 110 -36.24 -40.34 -13.88
CA GLY A 110 -34.99 -40.64 -14.56
C GLY A 110 -34.51 -39.52 -15.49
N GLN A 111 -35.16 -38.35 -15.47
CA GLN A 111 -34.81 -37.21 -16.33
C GLN A 111 -33.64 -36.42 -15.73
N PHE A 112 -32.70 -36.04 -16.59
CA PHE A 112 -31.56 -35.20 -16.22
C PHE A 112 -31.89 -33.73 -16.44
N ARG A 113 -31.64 -32.89 -15.43
CA ARG A 113 -31.79 -31.43 -15.57
C ARG A 113 -30.89 -30.68 -14.59
N GLN A 114 -30.56 -29.45 -14.93
CA GLN A 114 -29.77 -28.56 -14.08
C GLN A 114 -30.69 -27.80 -13.12
N VAL A 115 -30.22 -27.62 -11.88
CA VAL A 115 -30.86 -26.82 -10.84
C VAL A 115 -29.83 -25.91 -10.18
N PRO A 116 -30.22 -24.71 -9.70
CA PRO A 116 -29.35 -23.90 -8.85
C PRO A 116 -28.90 -24.66 -7.61
N LEU A 117 -27.62 -24.61 -7.26
CA LEU A 117 -27.07 -25.31 -6.09
C LEU A 117 -27.74 -24.89 -4.78
N SER A 118 -28.23 -23.64 -4.69
CA SER A 118 -28.98 -23.12 -3.55
C SER A 118 -30.33 -23.82 -3.31
N GLN A 119 -30.85 -24.57 -4.29
CA GLN A 119 -32.06 -25.37 -4.14
C GLN A 119 -31.77 -26.78 -3.61
N LEU A 120 -30.51 -27.18 -3.50
CA LEU A 120 -30.11 -28.49 -3.00
C LEU A 120 -29.88 -28.45 -1.48
N GLY A 121 -30.49 -29.41 -0.78
CA GLY A 121 -30.24 -29.72 0.61
C GLY A 121 -29.55 -31.07 0.74
N VAL A 122 -28.54 -31.13 1.59
CA VAL A 122 -27.76 -32.35 1.86
C VAL A 122 -27.63 -32.51 3.38
N PRO A 123 -27.34 -33.73 3.88
CA PRO A 123 -27.43 -34.03 5.31
C PRO A 123 -26.36 -33.35 6.17
N ASP A 124 -25.18 -33.05 5.60
CA ASP A 124 -24.13 -32.39 6.35
C ASP A 124 -24.18 -30.87 6.14
N GLN A 125 -23.81 -30.13 7.18
CA GLN A 125 -23.71 -28.68 7.12
C GLN A 125 -22.69 -28.28 6.03
N PRO A 126 -23.04 -27.35 5.12
CA PRO A 126 -22.07 -26.76 4.20
C PRO A 126 -20.93 -26.11 5.02
N PRO A 127 -19.67 -26.16 4.54
CA PRO A 127 -18.58 -25.42 5.16
C PRO A 127 -18.91 -23.92 5.19
N LEU A 128 -18.44 -23.23 6.23
CA LEU A 128 -18.85 -21.85 6.56
C LEU A 128 -18.50 -20.80 5.48
N ARG A 129 -17.59 -21.09 4.52
CA ARG A 129 -17.26 -20.25 3.33
C ARG A 129 -16.68 -21.06 2.16
N GLY A 130 -16.98 -20.64 0.91
CA GLY A 130 -16.22 -20.88 -0.33
C GLY A 130 -16.18 -22.32 -0.88
N GLU A 131 -17.04 -22.65 -1.86
CA GLU A 131 -16.87 -23.87 -2.68
C GLU A 131 -15.82 -23.65 -3.77
N GLY A 132 -14.57 -23.85 -3.39
CA GLY A 132 -13.43 -23.80 -4.29
C GLY A 132 -12.12 -23.80 -3.51
N VAL A 133 -11.83 -24.88 -2.77
CA VAL A 133 -10.52 -25.01 -2.12
C VAL A 133 -9.53 -25.49 -3.17
N THR A 134 -8.63 -24.62 -3.61
CA THR A 134 -7.49 -25.10 -4.40
C THR A 134 -6.62 -25.95 -3.48
N THR A 135 -6.25 -27.15 -3.92
CA THR A 135 -5.26 -27.97 -3.23
C THR A 135 -4.02 -28.12 -4.09
N SER A 136 -2.88 -27.81 -3.49
CA SER A 136 -1.58 -28.18 -3.99
C SER A 136 -1.25 -29.58 -3.50
N THR A 137 -1.00 -30.50 -4.43
CA THR A 137 -0.50 -31.85 -4.16
C THR A 137 0.90 -31.98 -4.72
N PHE A 138 1.85 -32.35 -3.88
CA PHE A 138 3.24 -32.61 -4.24
C PHE A 138 3.52 -34.10 -4.09
N ASP A 139 3.98 -34.74 -5.18
CA ASP A 139 4.47 -36.12 -5.18
C ASP A 139 5.96 -36.08 -4.83
N LEU A 140 6.29 -36.44 -3.60
CA LEU A 140 7.62 -36.31 -3.02
C LEU A 140 8.52 -37.49 -3.41
N SER A 141 9.81 -37.22 -3.56
CA SER A 141 10.82 -38.28 -3.80
C SER A 141 11.06 -39.14 -2.56
N ALA A 142 10.81 -38.58 -1.36
CA ALA A 142 10.91 -39.24 -0.07
C ALA A 142 10.12 -38.43 0.99
N PRO A 143 9.66 -39.06 2.09
CA PRO A 143 9.13 -38.32 3.24
C PRO A 143 10.24 -37.47 3.90
N GLY A 144 9.85 -36.38 4.57
CA GLY A 144 10.81 -35.47 5.18
C GLY A 144 10.18 -34.15 5.63
N SER A 145 11.05 -33.21 6.01
CA SER A 145 10.67 -31.83 6.36
C SER A 145 11.29 -30.85 5.37
N GLY A 146 10.59 -29.77 5.11
CA GLY A 146 11.05 -28.68 4.24
C GLY A 146 10.27 -27.40 4.50
N THR A 147 10.30 -26.49 3.55
CA THR A 147 9.63 -25.19 3.65
C THR A 147 8.72 -24.97 2.44
N LEU A 148 7.44 -24.72 2.68
CA LEU A 148 6.53 -24.20 1.66
C LEU A 148 6.80 -22.71 1.51
N ALA A 149 7.33 -22.30 0.37
CA ALA A 149 7.70 -20.92 0.08
C ALA A 149 6.83 -20.37 -1.06
N TYR A 150 6.31 -19.15 -0.92
CA TYR A 150 5.54 -18.50 -1.97
C TYR A 150 5.50 -16.98 -1.80
N LEU A 151 5.21 -16.27 -2.90
CA LEU A 151 4.91 -14.86 -2.88
C LEU A 151 3.39 -14.65 -2.91
N THR A 152 2.89 -13.68 -2.16
CA THR A 152 1.46 -13.33 -2.13
C THR A 152 1.23 -11.83 -2.12
N ARG A 153 0.20 -11.36 -2.84
CA ARG A 153 -0.27 -9.97 -2.83
C ARG A 153 -1.34 -9.69 -1.75
N SER A 154 -1.76 -10.74 -1.04
CA SER A 154 -2.74 -10.60 0.04
C SER A 154 -2.10 -10.13 1.35
N LEU A 155 -0.78 -10.15 1.45
CA LEU A 155 -0.02 -9.61 2.57
C LEU A 155 0.82 -8.42 2.13
N GLY A 156 1.03 -7.47 3.03
CA GLY A 156 1.93 -6.34 2.81
C GLY A 156 2.03 -5.47 4.05
N TRP A 157 2.81 -4.40 3.97
CA TRP A 157 2.87 -3.41 5.04
C TRP A 157 3.03 -2.00 4.47
N GLU A 158 2.62 -0.99 5.23
CA GLU A 158 2.96 0.40 4.92
C GLU A 158 3.21 1.22 6.19
N PRO A 159 4.13 2.21 6.14
CA PRO A 159 4.26 3.17 7.22
C PRO A 159 3.18 4.24 7.14
N ARG A 160 2.70 4.68 8.31
CA ARG A 160 1.80 5.81 8.47
C ARG A 160 2.42 6.83 9.41
N TYR A 161 2.71 8.00 8.87
CA TYR A 161 3.40 9.08 9.55
C TYR A 161 2.42 10.10 10.14
N THR A 162 2.77 10.64 11.29
CA THR A 162 2.15 11.82 11.90
C THR A 162 3.23 12.85 12.19
N LEU A 163 3.09 14.04 11.60
CA LEU A 163 3.83 15.25 11.96
C LEU A 163 2.97 16.10 12.89
N ALA A 164 3.37 16.22 14.15
CA ALA A 164 2.72 17.08 15.13
C ALA A 164 3.45 18.42 15.22
N LEU A 165 2.69 19.49 15.03
CA LEU A 165 3.09 20.90 15.10
C LEU A 165 2.30 21.56 16.25
N ASP A 166 2.71 21.26 17.47
CA ASP A 166 2.15 21.85 18.68
C ASP A 166 3.06 23.00 19.17
N GLU A 167 2.85 23.54 20.38
CA GLU A 167 3.66 24.67 20.93
C GLU A 167 5.14 24.32 21.21
N GLY A 168 5.58 23.09 20.89
CA GLY A 168 6.95 22.61 21.04
C GLY A 168 7.66 22.40 19.71
N GLU A 169 8.77 21.67 19.76
CA GLU A 169 9.48 21.27 18.54
C GLU A 169 8.59 20.34 17.68
N PRO A 170 8.60 20.49 16.35
CA PRO A 170 7.92 19.57 15.43
C PRO A 170 8.33 18.12 15.69
N GLN A 171 7.36 17.21 15.76
CA GLN A 171 7.62 15.80 16.01
C GLN A 171 7.09 14.93 14.87
N LEU A 172 7.97 14.16 14.24
CA LEU A 172 7.59 13.14 13.27
C LEU A 172 7.59 11.77 13.95
N SER A 173 6.48 11.06 13.85
CA SER A 173 6.32 9.70 14.36
C SER A 173 5.69 8.81 13.30
N ALA A 174 5.98 7.51 13.35
CA ALA A 174 5.49 6.52 12.40
C ALA A 174 4.92 5.31 13.13
N LEU A 175 3.82 4.79 12.59
CA LEU A 175 3.31 3.45 12.85
C LEU A 175 3.53 2.59 11.60
N ALA A 176 3.69 1.29 11.78
CA ALA A 176 3.69 0.31 10.70
C ALA A 176 2.35 -0.43 10.71
N ASP A 177 1.62 -0.35 9.60
CA ASP A 177 0.38 -1.09 9.40
C ASP A 177 0.68 -2.35 8.58
N LEU A 178 0.54 -3.53 9.19
CA LEU A 178 0.75 -4.84 8.57
C LEU A 178 -0.61 -5.38 8.13
N HIS A 179 -0.78 -5.63 6.83
CA HIS A 179 -2.05 -6.02 6.26
C HIS A 179 -2.10 -7.51 5.94
N ASN A 180 -3.20 -8.16 6.33
CA ASN A 180 -3.57 -9.48 5.84
C ASN A 180 -4.98 -9.43 5.24
N ARG A 181 -5.04 -9.48 3.92
CA ARG A 181 -6.28 -9.45 3.13
C ARG A 181 -6.73 -10.86 2.71
N SER A 182 -6.05 -11.89 3.23
CA SER A 182 -6.41 -13.29 2.97
C SER A 182 -7.26 -13.86 4.09
N ASP A 183 -7.91 -14.99 3.80
CA ASP A 183 -8.63 -15.80 4.79
C ASP A 183 -7.71 -16.74 5.60
N LEU A 184 -6.39 -16.68 5.37
CA LEU A 184 -5.40 -17.40 6.19
C LEU A 184 -4.94 -16.52 7.34
N SER A 185 -4.95 -17.05 8.57
CA SER A 185 -4.16 -16.50 9.66
C SER A 185 -2.75 -17.07 9.62
N TYR A 186 -1.77 -16.28 10.09
CA TYR A 186 -0.38 -16.68 10.15
C TYR A 186 0.12 -16.61 11.59
N GLU A 187 0.57 -17.75 12.10
CA GLU A 187 1.46 -17.78 13.27
C GLU A 187 2.86 -17.45 12.78
N VAL A 188 3.46 -16.38 13.29
CA VAL A 188 4.70 -15.80 12.75
C VAL A 188 5.81 -15.91 13.77
N GLY A 189 6.91 -16.55 13.36
CA GLY A 189 8.11 -16.72 14.19
C GLY A 189 9.11 -15.58 14.01
N ASP A 190 9.35 -15.21 12.75
CA ASP A 190 10.29 -14.18 12.34
C ASP A 190 9.64 -13.26 11.29
N THR A 191 9.92 -11.95 11.37
CA THR A 191 9.40 -10.99 10.39
C THR A 191 10.39 -9.92 10.01
N GLU A 192 10.49 -9.67 8.71
CA GLU A 192 11.16 -8.50 8.14
C GLU A 192 10.16 -7.61 7.42
N LEU A 193 10.22 -6.31 7.70
CA LEU A 193 9.58 -5.26 6.91
C LEU A 193 10.62 -4.71 5.93
N LEU A 194 10.28 -4.74 4.65
CA LEU A 194 11.15 -4.39 3.54
C LEU A 194 10.60 -3.15 2.84
N ALA A 195 11.37 -2.07 2.89
CA ALA A 195 11.09 -0.82 2.19
C ALA A 195 12.04 -0.63 1.01
N GLY A 196 11.56 0.04 -0.02
CA GLY A 196 12.24 0.14 -1.31
C GLY A 196 11.39 -0.48 -2.42
N ARG A 197 11.84 -0.29 -3.65
CA ARG A 197 11.13 -0.78 -4.84
C ARG A 197 11.64 -2.15 -5.25
N VAL A 198 10.79 -3.17 -5.08
CA VAL A 198 11.00 -4.51 -5.63
C VAL A 198 9.95 -4.76 -6.69
N GLU A 199 10.40 -4.89 -7.94
CA GLU A 199 9.51 -5.12 -9.08
C GLU A 199 9.19 -6.61 -9.20
N LEU A 200 7.90 -6.93 -9.12
CA LEU A 200 7.40 -8.23 -9.54
C LEU A 200 7.09 -8.17 -11.03
N ILE A 201 7.49 -9.20 -11.79
CA ILE A 201 7.03 -9.33 -13.18
C ILE A 201 5.49 -9.36 -13.17
N PRO A 202 4.81 -8.51 -13.95
CA PRO A 202 3.36 -8.55 -14.06
C PRO A 202 2.92 -9.90 -14.62
N GLY A 203 2.53 -10.83 -13.75
CA GLY A 203 1.77 -12.02 -14.12
C GLY A 203 0.30 -11.65 -14.36
N ALA A 204 -0.41 -12.46 -15.15
CA ALA A 204 -1.86 -12.31 -15.30
C ALA A 204 -2.51 -12.26 -13.91
N ALA A 205 -3.11 -11.12 -13.56
CA ALA A 205 -3.88 -10.99 -12.34
C ALA A 205 -5.13 -11.87 -12.48
N TYR A 206 -5.39 -12.71 -11.48
CA TYR A 206 -6.73 -13.26 -11.32
C TYR A 206 -7.66 -12.09 -10.96
N PRO A 207 -8.86 -12.00 -11.54
CA PRO A 207 -9.78 -10.89 -11.27
C PRO A 207 -10.13 -10.88 -9.78
N GLN A 208 -9.76 -9.81 -9.08
CA GLN A 208 -10.16 -9.60 -7.69
C GLN A 208 -11.68 -9.41 -7.61
N ALA A 209 -12.36 -10.27 -6.85
CA ALA A 209 -13.72 -10.03 -6.41
C ALA A 209 -13.72 -9.52 -4.96
N GLY A 210 -14.30 -8.33 -4.76
CA GLY A 210 -14.85 -7.92 -3.47
C GLY A 210 -14.00 -6.97 -2.61
N THR A 211 -14.63 -5.86 -2.23
CA THR A 211 -14.19 -5.02 -1.11
C THR A 211 -14.45 -5.77 0.20
N ALA A 212 -13.39 -6.33 0.80
CA ALA A 212 -13.44 -6.85 2.16
C ALA A 212 -13.53 -5.67 3.16
N THR A 213 -14.57 -5.65 3.99
CA THR A 213 -14.61 -4.85 5.21
C THR A 213 -13.60 -5.43 6.20
N MET A 214 -12.45 -4.78 6.34
CA MET A 214 -11.45 -5.16 7.34
C MET A 214 -11.90 -4.71 8.72
N THR A 215 -11.81 -5.62 9.69
CA THR A 215 -11.95 -5.29 11.11
C THR A 215 -10.57 -5.03 11.69
N ALA A 216 -10.38 -3.85 12.27
CA ALA A 216 -9.18 -3.56 13.06
C ALA A 216 -9.30 -4.28 14.41
N GLU A 217 -8.54 -5.36 14.59
CA GLU A 217 -8.40 -5.99 15.90
C GLU A 217 -7.27 -5.31 16.68
N THR A 218 -7.59 -4.76 17.85
CA THR A 218 -6.59 -4.29 18.80
C THR A 218 -6.25 -5.44 19.73
N SER A 219 -5.24 -6.23 19.40
CA SER A 219 -4.74 -7.27 20.30
C SER A 219 -4.05 -6.62 21.52
N ALA A 220 -4.16 -7.26 22.69
CA ALA A 220 -3.53 -6.77 23.91
C ALA A 220 -2.00 -6.68 23.71
N ALA A 221 -1.46 -5.47 23.88
CA ALA A 221 -0.09 -5.13 23.50
C ALA A 221 0.96 -5.97 24.24
N ARG A 222 1.58 -6.90 23.53
CA ARG A 222 3.03 -7.11 23.72
C ARG A 222 3.73 -5.95 23.03
N ALA A 223 4.71 -5.35 23.69
CA ALA A 223 5.56 -4.37 23.05
C ALA A 223 6.43 -5.13 22.03
N TYR A 224 6.17 -4.89 20.75
CA TYR A 224 7.03 -5.34 19.67
C TYR A 224 7.95 -4.19 19.29
N ASP A 225 9.24 -4.48 19.19
CA ASP A 225 10.25 -3.52 18.77
C ASP A 225 10.58 -3.76 17.30
N ILE A 226 10.61 -2.69 16.51
CA ILE A 226 11.08 -2.73 15.12
C ILE A 226 12.49 -2.15 15.08
N VAL A 227 13.45 -2.96 14.61
CA VAL A 227 14.88 -2.58 14.60
C VAL A 227 15.41 -2.55 13.18
N GLY A 228 16.12 -1.48 12.81
CA GLY A 228 16.80 -1.38 11.53
C GLY A 228 17.89 -2.44 11.37
N LEU A 229 17.93 -3.10 10.21
CA LEU A 229 18.93 -4.09 9.84
C LEU A 229 19.79 -3.55 8.68
N GLU A 230 20.92 -4.23 8.41
CA GLU A 230 21.74 -3.91 7.23
C GLU A 230 20.91 -4.08 5.95
N GLY A 231 20.87 -3.02 5.14
CA GLY A 231 20.11 -2.96 3.90
C GLY A 231 20.73 -3.81 2.78
N LEU A 232 19.95 -4.05 1.73
CA LEU A 232 20.34 -4.84 0.56
C LEU A 232 20.12 -4.04 -0.72
N ASN A 233 21.20 -3.50 -1.32
CA ASN A 233 21.18 -2.85 -2.64
C ASN A 233 19.93 -1.97 -2.93
N GLY A 234 19.65 -1.00 -2.07
CA GLY A 234 18.49 -0.10 -2.22
C GLY A 234 17.20 -0.59 -1.57
N ILE A 235 17.25 -1.67 -0.78
CA ILE A 235 16.17 -2.15 0.08
C ILE A 235 16.55 -1.91 1.54
N TYR A 236 15.72 -1.17 2.26
CA TYR A 236 15.84 -0.99 3.71
C TYR A 236 15.12 -2.13 4.43
N ARG A 237 15.74 -2.62 5.50
CA ARG A 237 15.30 -3.80 6.23
C ARG A 237 15.02 -3.44 7.68
N TYR A 238 13.88 -3.90 8.20
CA TYR A 238 13.51 -3.73 9.59
C TYR A 238 13.02 -5.06 10.17
N GLY A 239 13.66 -5.54 11.23
CA GLY A 239 13.26 -6.77 11.91
C GLY A 239 12.22 -6.47 13.00
N LEU A 240 11.19 -7.31 13.12
CA LEU A 240 10.24 -7.25 14.22
C LEU A 240 10.66 -8.20 15.36
N SER A 241 10.65 -7.73 16.61
CA SER A 241 11.08 -8.55 17.74
C SER A 241 10.01 -9.55 18.18
N GLY A 242 10.32 -10.84 18.00
CA GLY A 242 9.56 -11.94 18.58
C GLY A 242 8.28 -12.33 17.82
N PRO A 243 7.69 -13.46 18.23
CA PRO A 243 6.58 -14.06 17.49
C PRO A 243 5.25 -13.35 17.72
N PHE A 244 4.39 -13.35 16.71
CA PHE A 244 3.04 -12.82 16.77
C PHE A 244 2.09 -13.57 15.84
N GLU A 245 0.79 -13.39 16.05
CA GLU A 245 -0.22 -13.84 15.10
C GLU A 245 -0.61 -12.67 14.19
N LEU A 246 -0.66 -12.92 12.89
CA LEU A 246 -1.26 -12.03 11.90
C LEU A 246 -2.62 -12.62 11.48
N PRO A 247 -3.75 -12.18 12.09
CA PRO A 247 -5.06 -12.78 11.85
C PRO A 247 -5.50 -12.61 10.39
N ALA A 248 -6.39 -13.49 9.93
CA ALA A 248 -7.04 -13.35 8.63
C ALA A 248 -7.84 -12.04 8.55
N GLN A 249 -7.91 -11.43 7.36
CA GLN A 249 -8.70 -10.22 7.08
C GLN A 249 -8.47 -9.07 8.10
N SER A 250 -7.23 -8.85 8.48
CA SER A 250 -6.86 -7.93 9.55
C SER A 250 -5.83 -6.88 9.13
N THR A 251 -5.70 -5.85 9.96
CA THR A 251 -4.53 -4.96 9.97
C THR A 251 -3.99 -4.90 11.39
N VAL A 252 -2.72 -5.26 11.55
CA VAL A 252 -1.98 -5.15 12.81
C VAL A 252 -1.14 -3.89 12.76
N THR A 253 -1.38 -2.95 13.67
CA THR A 253 -0.65 -1.68 13.74
C THR A 253 0.37 -1.71 14.86
N LEU A 254 1.63 -1.42 14.53
CA LEU A 254 2.76 -1.48 15.46
C LEU A 254 3.47 -0.11 15.53
N PRO A 255 4.00 0.30 16.70
CA PRO A 255 4.95 1.40 16.77
C PRO A 255 6.17 1.14 15.88
N PHE A 256 6.61 2.13 15.11
CA PHE A 256 7.71 1.94 14.15
C PHE A 256 8.92 2.81 14.44
N MET A 257 8.82 4.13 14.28
CA MET A 257 9.96 5.02 14.48
C MET A 257 9.53 6.45 14.83
N GLN A 258 10.46 7.19 15.42
CA GLN A 258 10.34 8.62 15.74
C GLN A 258 11.60 9.32 15.21
N PRO A 259 11.69 9.55 13.89
CA PRO A 259 12.87 10.19 13.29
C PRO A 259 13.03 11.63 13.78
N GLU A 260 14.28 12.07 13.93
CA GLU A 260 14.59 13.45 14.30
C GLU A 260 14.49 14.37 13.08
N LEU A 261 13.68 15.42 13.19
CA LEU A 261 13.56 16.46 12.17
C LEU A 261 14.71 17.45 12.30
N LYS A 262 15.36 17.75 11.18
CA LYS A 262 16.39 18.79 11.07
C LYS A 262 15.96 19.85 10.08
N ASP A 263 16.40 21.09 10.31
CA ASP A 263 16.10 22.24 9.45
C ASP A 263 14.61 22.38 9.10
N PHE A 264 13.73 22.06 10.07
CA PHE A 264 12.30 22.13 9.85
C PHE A 264 11.87 23.58 9.64
N GLU A 265 11.04 23.78 8.61
CA GLU A 265 10.49 25.08 8.29
C GLU A 265 9.11 24.95 7.67
N ASP A 266 8.15 25.72 8.19
CA ASP A 266 6.89 26.00 7.53
C ASP A 266 6.93 27.38 6.85
N TYR A 267 6.36 27.49 5.66
CA TYR A 267 6.33 28.75 4.92
C TYR A 267 5.14 28.81 3.96
N ALA A 268 4.79 30.02 3.54
CA ALA A 268 3.75 30.25 2.56
C ALA A 268 4.38 30.32 1.15
N GLY A 269 3.94 29.46 0.23
CA GLY A 269 4.59 29.30 -1.07
C GLY A 269 3.67 29.50 -2.28
N LEU A 270 4.23 29.96 -3.39
CA LEU A 270 3.58 29.93 -4.70
C LEU A 270 4.56 29.37 -5.74
N ASN A 271 4.21 28.25 -6.36
CA ASN A 271 4.93 27.71 -7.52
C ASN A 271 4.05 27.93 -8.76
N THR A 272 4.53 28.73 -9.72
CA THR A 272 3.80 29.06 -10.95
C THR A 272 4.75 29.16 -12.14
N SER A 273 4.24 29.14 -13.36
CA SER A 273 5.02 29.57 -14.53
C SER A 273 5.07 31.09 -14.62
N PHE A 274 6.20 31.62 -15.09
CA PHE A 274 6.36 33.03 -15.40
C PHE A 274 5.37 33.43 -16.49
N SER A 275 4.66 34.54 -16.26
CA SER A 275 3.80 35.16 -17.27
C SER A 275 3.90 36.68 -17.23
N GLY A 276 3.63 37.31 -18.37
CA GLY A 276 3.50 38.77 -18.46
C GLY A 276 2.15 39.32 -17.96
N GLN A 277 1.33 38.50 -17.28
CA GLN A 277 -0.02 38.86 -16.83
C GLN A 277 -0.05 39.12 -15.32
N SER A 278 -0.84 40.10 -14.89
CA SER A 278 -1.14 40.29 -13.47
C SER A 278 -2.06 39.18 -12.95
N SER A 279 -1.94 38.85 -11.67
CA SER A 279 -2.77 37.84 -11.01
C SER A 279 -2.89 38.15 -9.51
N GLU A 280 -3.89 37.56 -8.88
CA GLU A 280 -4.07 37.62 -7.43
C GLU A 280 -4.53 36.26 -6.91
N GLY A 281 -4.33 36.00 -5.63
CA GLY A 281 -4.74 34.75 -5.02
C GLY A 281 -4.24 34.57 -3.60
N VAL A 282 -4.22 33.31 -3.18
CA VAL A 282 -3.69 32.85 -1.90
C VAL A 282 -2.43 32.01 -2.14
N LEU A 283 -1.49 32.08 -1.21
CA LEU A 283 -0.35 31.18 -1.19
C LEU A 283 -0.79 29.78 -0.70
N SER A 284 0.10 28.80 -0.78
CA SER A 284 -0.10 27.47 -0.21
C SER A 284 0.78 27.28 1.01
N ARG A 285 0.37 26.42 1.94
CA ARG A 285 1.18 25.98 3.08
C ARG A 285 2.21 24.98 2.59
N PHE A 286 3.48 25.27 2.82
CA PHE A 286 4.58 24.37 2.54
C PHE A 286 5.33 24.05 3.82
N TYR A 287 5.90 22.87 3.85
CA TYR A 287 6.76 22.40 4.93
C TYR A 287 7.98 21.75 4.29
N ARG A 288 9.14 22.01 4.86
CA ARG A 288 10.38 21.33 4.49
C ARG A 288 11.18 20.91 5.71
N PHE A 289 11.94 19.84 5.56
CA PHE A 289 12.85 19.34 6.58
C PHE A 289 13.90 18.42 5.96
N THR A 290 14.94 18.11 6.72
CA THR A 290 15.90 17.03 6.49
C THR A 290 15.78 16.00 7.62
N LEU A 291 16.29 14.79 7.38
CA LEU A 291 16.25 13.68 8.34
C LEU A 291 17.63 13.04 8.43
N ASP A 292 17.95 12.47 9.57
CA ASP A 292 19.20 11.75 9.81
C ASP A 292 19.19 10.29 9.33
N GLN A 293 18.00 9.73 9.12
CA GLN A 293 17.77 8.36 8.70
C GLN A 293 16.82 8.28 7.48
N PRO A 294 16.88 7.22 6.67
CA PRO A 294 15.97 7.05 5.54
C PRO A 294 14.53 6.80 6.01
N LEU A 295 13.56 7.31 5.26
CA LEU A 295 12.14 7.02 5.47
C LEU A 295 11.53 6.24 4.31
N PRO A 296 10.92 5.08 4.60
CA PRO A 296 10.06 4.40 3.65
C PRO A 296 8.89 5.31 3.21
N GLY A 297 8.52 5.27 1.93
CA GLY A 297 7.38 6.04 1.43
C GLY A 297 6.06 5.65 2.11
N GLY A 298 5.20 6.63 2.41
CA GLY A 298 3.97 6.41 3.16
C GLY A 298 3.05 7.61 3.24
N THR A 299 1.93 7.45 3.95
CA THR A 299 0.97 8.55 4.16
C THR A 299 1.44 9.41 5.32
N LEU A 300 1.50 10.73 5.13
CA LEU A 300 1.79 11.72 6.16
C LEU A 300 0.51 12.46 6.54
N THR A 301 0.17 12.42 7.83
CA THR A 301 -0.84 13.27 8.44
C THR A 301 -0.16 14.40 9.20
N VAL A 302 -0.51 15.64 8.91
CA VAL A 302 -0.02 16.80 9.67
C VAL A 302 -1.10 17.26 10.63
N ARG A 303 -0.72 17.43 11.90
CA ARG A 303 -1.59 17.97 12.93
C ARG A 303 -0.99 19.24 13.52
N GLU A 304 -1.83 20.26 13.67
CA GLU A 304 -1.48 21.53 14.31
C GLU A 304 -2.37 21.71 15.54
N GLN A 305 -1.77 21.90 16.71
CA GLN A 305 -2.50 22.01 17.98
C GLN A 305 -3.47 20.82 18.19
N GLY A 306 -3.01 19.60 17.90
CA GLY A 306 -3.79 18.36 17.93
C GLY A 306 -4.87 18.19 16.83
N ARG A 307 -5.14 19.21 16.01
CA ARG A 307 -6.18 19.19 14.94
C ARG A 307 -5.58 18.79 13.61
N LEU A 308 -6.39 18.17 12.73
CA LEU A 308 -5.94 17.81 11.39
C LEU A 308 -5.72 19.07 10.53
N ALA A 309 -4.48 19.28 10.08
CA ALA A 309 -4.11 20.37 9.18
C ALA A 309 -4.13 19.94 7.70
N GLY A 310 -3.85 18.66 7.44
CA GLY A 310 -3.90 18.05 6.11
C GLY A 310 -3.27 16.65 6.06
N GLN A 311 -3.37 16.02 4.89
CA GLN A 311 -2.71 14.76 4.58
C GLN A 311 -2.04 14.82 3.21
N THR A 312 -0.93 14.12 3.07
CA THR A 312 -0.22 13.94 1.79
C THR A 312 0.46 12.58 1.76
N ARG A 313 1.09 12.25 0.63
CA ARG A 313 1.95 11.07 0.50
C ARG A 313 3.40 11.50 0.42
N LEU A 314 4.23 10.96 1.30
CA LEU A 314 5.68 11.04 1.18
C LEU A 314 6.15 9.94 0.25
N ASN A 315 7.01 10.30 -0.69
CA ASN A 315 7.84 9.33 -1.37
C ASN A 315 8.89 8.77 -0.41
N GLU A 316 9.63 7.77 -0.85
CA GLU A 316 10.82 7.31 -0.13
C GLU A 316 11.86 8.45 -0.06
N ILE A 317 12.43 8.65 1.13
CA ILE A 317 13.36 9.75 1.43
C ILE A 317 14.68 9.15 1.90
N ALA A 318 15.78 9.50 1.25
CA ALA A 318 17.12 9.10 1.71
C ALA A 318 17.56 9.94 2.92
N ALA A 319 18.43 9.37 3.76
CA ALA A 319 19.05 10.12 4.85
C ALA A 319 19.75 11.38 4.32
N GLY A 320 19.54 12.51 4.99
CA GLY A 320 20.08 13.82 4.63
C GLY A 320 19.42 14.50 3.42
N GLN A 321 18.47 13.85 2.75
CA GLN A 321 17.78 14.44 1.60
C GLN A 321 16.76 15.51 2.07
N PRO A 322 16.85 16.76 1.58
CA PRO A 322 15.81 17.75 1.81
C PRO A 322 14.50 17.28 1.21
N THR A 323 13.45 17.32 2.04
CA THR A 323 12.09 16.96 1.66
C THR A 323 11.20 18.18 1.80
N GLU A 324 10.37 18.42 0.80
CA GLU A 324 9.40 19.51 0.78
C GLU A 324 8.04 18.97 0.33
N PHE A 325 6.97 19.41 0.98
CA PHE A 325 5.60 19.10 0.56
C PHE A 325 4.66 20.27 0.87
N SER A 326 3.49 20.26 0.23
CA SER A 326 2.44 21.25 0.47
C SER A 326 1.15 20.59 0.96
N LEU A 327 0.42 21.31 1.82
CA LEU A 327 -0.93 20.96 2.27
C LEU A 327 -2.02 21.84 1.61
N GLY A 328 -1.70 22.42 0.44
CA GLY A 328 -2.62 23.25 -0.32
C GLY A 328 -2.76 24.66 0.23
N ARG A 329 -3.83 25.34 -0.19
CA ARG A 329 -4.04 26.79 -0.01
C ARG A 329 -4.01 27.22 1.46
N ASP A 330 -3.47 28.41 1.67
CA ASP A 330 -3.43 29.15 2.92
C ASP A 330 -4.33 30.39 2.82
N PRO A 331 -5.54 30.37 3.38
CA PRO A 331 -6.46 31.49 3.24
C PRO A 331 -5.96 32.78 3.92
N ASP A 332 -5.03 32.68 4.87
CA ASP A 332 -4.55 33.82 5.64
C ASP A 332 -3.37 34.54 4.97
N VAL A 333 -2.81 33.98 3.90
CA VAL A 333 -1.68 34.59 3.19
C VAL A 333 -2.03 34.80 1.71
N THR A 334 -2.22 36.06 1.35
CA THR A 334 -2.67 36.48 0.01
C THR A 334 -1.56 37.18 -0.76
N TYR A 335 -1.65 37.15 -2.09
CA TYR A 335 -0.76 37.90 -2.96
C TYR A 335 -1.51 38.66 -4.06
N ILE A 336 -0.94 39.80 -4.45
CA ILE A 336 -1.28 40.53 -5.67
C ILE A 336 0.01 40.67 -6.48
N ARG A 337 0.02 40.06 -7.66
CA ARG A 337 1.08 40.14 -8.65
C ARG A 337 0.70 41.14 -9.73
N THR A 338 1.53 42.16 -9.91
CA THR A 338 1.41 43.07 -11.05
C THR A 338 2.59 42.86 -11.99
N ALA A 339 2.32 42.65 -13.28
CA ALA A 339 3.35 42.59 -14.31
C ALA A 339 3.10 43.67 -15.37
N LYS A 340 4.13 44.48 -15.63
CA LYS A 340 4.11 45.54 -16.64
C LYS A 340 5.14 45.23 -17.71
N LYS A 341 4.68 45.08 -18.95
CA LYS A 341 5.57 44.93 -20.11
C LYS A 341 6.35 46.22 -20.32
N GLY A 342 7.68 46.10 -20.33
CA GLY A 342 8.61 47.19 -20.55
C GLY A 342 9.21 47.14 -21.96
N GLU A 343 10.50 47.45 -22.01
CA GLU A 343 11.26 47.58 -23.25
C GLU A 343 11.29 46.28 -24.06
N VAL A 344 11.23 46.44 -25.39
CA VAL A 344 11.42 45.35 -26.36
C VAL A 344 12.65 45.69 -27.18
N VAL A 345 13.73 44.92 -26.97
CA VAL A 345 15.01 45.12 -27.66
C VAL A 345 15.17 44.03 -28.73
N PRO A 346 15.37 44.37 -30.01
CA PRO A 346 15.70 43.39 -31.04
C PRO A 346 17.02 42.69 -30.72
N GLU A 347 17.04 41.36 -30.78
CA GLU A 347 18.23 40.54 -30.55
C GLU A 347 18.33 39.45 -31.63
N GLY A 348 18.87 39.84 -32.78
CA GLY A 348 18.93 38.98 -33.97
C GLY A 348 17.53 38.66 -34.53
N LYS A 349 17.19 37.36 -34.60
CA LYS A 349 15.85 36.90 -35.02
C LYS A 349 14.83 36.89 -33.88
N GLN A 350 15.27 37.11 -32.64
CA GLN A 350 14.45 37.12 -31.44
C GLN A 350 14.27 38.55 -30.93
N LYS A 351 13.35 38.71 -29.98
CA LYS A 351 13.15 39.97 -29.26
C LYS A 351 13.34 39.71 -27.77
N ARG A 352 14.18 40.50 -27.12
CA ARG A 352 14.26 40.52 -25.67
C ARG A 352 13.16 41.43 -25.13
N VAL A 353 12.29 40.90 -24.28
CA VAL A 353 11.20 41.64 -23.65
C VAL A 353 11.45 41.72 -22.15
N SER A 354 11.48 42.93 -21.62
CA SER A 354 11.58 43.18 -20.19
C SER A 354 10.20 43.30 -19.55
N TYR A 355 10.05 42.78 -18.34
CA TYR A 355 8.86 42.89 -17.52
C TYR A 355 9.25 43.40 -16.14
N SER A 356 8.59 44.46 -15.68
CA SER A 356 8.65 44.90 -14.28
C SER A 356 7.54 44.18 -13.52
N VAL A 357 7.92 43.41 -12.51
CA VAL A 357 7.02 42.58 -11.70
C VAL A 357 7.05 43.06 -10.25
N SER A 358 5.88 43.18 -9.65
CA SER A 358 5.74 43.43 -8.21
C SER A 358 4.80 42.42 -7.57
N TYR A 359 5.20 41.91 -6.40
CA TYR A 359 4.35 41.12 -5.53
C TYR A 359 4.06 41.90 -4.26
N THR A 360 2.79 42.17 -4.00
CA THR A 360 2.31 42.61 -2.69
C THR A 360 1.78 41.40 -1.97
N LEU A 361 2.42 41.04 -0.86
CA LEU A 361 2.11 39.88 -0.04
C LEU A 361 1.52 40.35 1.27
N LYS A 362 0.43 39.74 1.71
CA LYS A 362 -0.29 40.11 2.92
C LYS A 362 -0.54 38.90 3.80
N ASN A 363 -0.30 39.06 5.09
CA ASN A 363 -0.45 38.04 6.12
C ASN A 363 -1.52 38.47 7.12
N ALA A 364 -2.59 37.69 7.24
CA ALA A 364 -3.67 37.90 8.19
C ALA A 364 -3.44 37.20 9.54
N ARG A 365 -2.39 36.37 9.67
CA ARG A 365 -2.06 35.64 10.89
C ARG A 365 -1.55 36.60 11.98
N SER A 366 -1.61 36.13 13.23
CA SER A 366 -1.05 36.82 14.40
C SER A 366 0.46 36.73 14.52
N GLU A 367 1.12 35.96 13.66
CA GLU A 367 2.56 35.70 13.65
C GLU A 367 3.14 36.03 12.27
N PRO A 368 4.42 36.44 12.19
CA PRO A 368 5.08 36.64 10.91
C PRO A 368 5.17 35.33 10.12
N VAL A 369 5.18 35.43 8.79
CA VAL A 369 5.31 34.26 7.91
C VAL A 369 6.35 34.53 6.83
N ARG A 370 7.23 33.56 6.60
CA ARG A 370 8.11 33.57 5.45
C ARG A 370 7.30 33.18 4.21
N ALA A 371 7.45 33.97 3.15
CA ALA A 371 6.86 33.69 1.85
C ALA A 371 7.93 33.39 0.80
N GLU A 372 7.72 32.34 0.02
CA GLU A 372 8.59 31.95 -1.10
C GLU A 372 7.80 31.81 -2.40
N ILE A 373 8.13 32.63 -3.39
CA ILE A 373 7.51 32.58 -4.71
C ILE A 373 8.53 32.03 -5.69
N THR A 374 8.15 30.96 -6.37
CA THR A 374 8.85 30.42 -7.52
C THR A 374 8.07 30.72 -8.79
N GLU A 375 8.74 31.34 -9.77
CA GLU A 375 8.25 31.39 -11.15
C GLU A 375 9.16 30.62 -12.11
N GLU A 376 8.59 29.67 -12.86
CA GLU A 376 9.30 28.90 -13.88
C GLU A 376 9.19 29.57 -15.26
N MET A 377 10.33 29.95 -15.84
CA MET A 377 10.44 30.57 -17.14
C MET A 377 10.66 29.52 -18.23
N TYR A 378 10.02 29.68 -19.39
CA TYR A 378 10.28 28.81 -20.55
C TYR A 378 11.74 28.83 -21.04
N GLN A 379 12.43 29.95 -20.84
CA GLN A 379 13.84 30.13 -21.17
C GLN A 379 14.53 30.93 -20.07
N ALA A 380 15.84 30.73 -19.91
CA ALA A 380 16.62 31.49 -18.95
C ALA A 380 16.51 33.00 -19.25
N GLY A 381 16.14 33.77 -18.23
CA GLY A 381 16.01 35.23 -18.29
C GLY A 381 17.15 35.94 -17.57
N ARG A 382 17.32 37.25 -17.84
CA ARG A 382 18.11 38.12 -16.97
C ARG A 382 17.20 38.72 -15.91
N VAL A 383 17.64 38.74 -14.66
CA VAL A 383 16.83 39.20 -13.52
C VAL A 383 17.61 40.23 -12.73
N SER A 384 16.91 41.24 -12.24
CA SER A 384 17.43 42.24 -11.31
C SER A 384 16.37 42.69 -10.31
N GLY A 385 16.79 43.15 -9.14
CA GLY A 385 15.89 43.54 -8.04
C GLY A 385 15.83 42.46 -6.97
N ASP A 386 14.65 42.28 -6.35
CA ASP A 386 14.48 41.45 -5.16
C ASP A 386 14.45 39.93 -5.43
N ALA A 387 14.39 39.50 -6.69
CA ALA A 387 14.33 38.10 -7.07
C ALA A 387 15.68 37.58 -7.55
N GLU A 388 15.95 36.31 -7.26
CA GLU A 388 17.11 35.56 -7.72
C GLU A 388 16.72 34.63 -8.87
N ALA A 389 17.69 34.31 -9.73
CA ALA A 389 17.48 33.42 -10.87
C ALA A 389 18.46 32.25 -10.82
N GLU A 390 17.93 31.03 -10.90
CA GLU A 390 18.72 29.81 -11.06
C GLU A 390 18.23 29.07 -12.31
N GLY A 391 18.97 29.23 -13.41
CA GLY A 391 18.59 28.68 -14.72
C GLY A 391 17.26 29.24 -15.21
N GLN A 392 16.23 28.40 -15.25
CA GLN A 392 14.87 28.75 -15.66
C GLN A 392 13.96 29.12 -14.49
N ARG A 393 14.46 29.09 -13.24
CA ARG A 393 13.67 29.29 -12.04
C ARG A 393 13.95 30.66 -11.44
N LEU A 394 12.91 31.44 -11.22
CA LEU A 394 12.95 32.69 -10.46
C LEU A 394 12.51 32.40 -9.03
N ARG A 395 13.24 32.90 -8.04
CA ARG A 395 12.87 32.79 -6.62
C ARG A 395 12.81 34.17 -5.98
N LEU A 396 11.72 34.42 -5.28
CA LEU A 396 11.53 35.63 -4.49
C LEU A 396 11.16 35.21 -3.06
N THR A 397 11.88 35.74 -2.08
CA THR A 397 11.65 35.46 -0.65
C THR A 397 11.29 36.75 0.08
N ALA A 398 10.35 36.69 1.02
CA ALA A 398 10.01 37.81 1.88
C ALA A 398 9.52 37.35 3.25
N GLU A 399 9.91 38.07 4.29
CA GLU A 399 9.28 37.99 5.62
C GLU A 399 8.07 38.93 5.64
N ILE A 400 6.88 38.39 5.86
CA ILE A 400 5.64 39.17 5.98
C ILE A 400 5.31 39.33 7.47
N PRO A 401 5.30 40.55 8.03
CA PRO A 401 4.96 40.76 9.43
C PRO A 401 3.56 40.23 9.79
N ALA A 402 3.34 39.91 11.06
CA ALA A 402 2.03 39.57 11.61
C ALA A 402 0.99 40.66 11.29
N GLY A 403 -0.16 40.28 10.74
CA GLY A 403 -1.21 41.22 10.31
C GLY A 403 -0.79 42.24 9.25
N GLY A 404 0.40 42.07 8.66
CA GLY A 404 1.07 43.07 7.83
C GLY A 404 1.10 42.73 6.35
N GLU A 405 1.78 43.59 5.60
CA GLU A 405 2.04 43.41 4.18
C GLU A 405 3.48 43.79 3.83
N VAL A 406 3.99 43.20 2.76
CA VAL A 406 5.29 43.52 2.18
C VAL A 406 5.18 43.53 0.66
N THR A 407 5.84 44.50 0.03
CA THR A 407 5.96 44.52 -1.43
C THR A 407 7.40 44.25 -1.82
N ARG A 408 7.55 43.39 -2.84
CA ARG A 408 8.82 43.06 -3.47
C ARG A 408 8.72 43.29 -4.97
N THR A 409 9.82 43.76 -5.56
CA THR A 409 9.86 44.15 -6.97
C THR A 409 11.11 43.62 -7.66
N PHE A 410 10.94 43.13 -8.88
CA PHE A 410 12.04 42.72 -9.72
C PHE A 410 11.74 43.00 -11.19
N THR A 411 12.79 43.03 -12.00
CA THR A 411 12.69 43.09 -13.46
C THR A 411 13.24 41.80 -14.03
N VAL A 412 12.53 41.24 -15.01
CA VAL A 412 13.00 40.07 -15.75
C VAL A 412 12.95 40.34 -17.25
N SER A 413 14.04 40.00 -17.93
CA SER A 413 14.17 40.11 -19.39
C SER A 413 14.31 38.72 -20.00
N VAL A 414 13.32 38.33 -20.79
CA VAL A 414 13.25 37.03 -21.47
C VAL A 414 13.38 37.19 -22.99
N LEU A 415 13.93 36.18 -23.67
CA LEU A 415 13.95 36.10 -25.13
C LEU A 415 12.61 35.53 -25.63
N GLN A 416 12.07 36.13 -26.69
CA GLN A 416 10.83 35.75 -27.37
C GLN A 416 11.03 35.61 -28.87
#